data_AF-A0A5N5STZ2-F1
#
_entry.id   AF-A0A5N5STZ2-F1
#
_cell.length_a   1.000
_cell.length_b   1.000
_cell.length_c   1.000
_cell.angle_alpha   90.00
_cell.angle_beta   90.00
_cell.angle_gamma   90.00
#
_symmetry.space_group_name_H-M   'P 1'
#
loop_
_entity.id
_entity.type
_entity.pdbx_description
1 polymer ?
#
loop_
_entity_poly.entity_id
_entity_poly.type
_entity_poly.pdbx_seq_one_letter_code
_entity_poly.pdbx_strand_id
1 'polypeptide(L)'
;MSYIIYASGCNQRFYEYDSFVCVCNENGCDEFAPVVYPSRGVYKVITSSRDEFRFEETTSNFSDVSGGSVKIFVNTSDTLQTMLGFGGAFTDSTGIGVTKLSSALQEEFAKQYFSTNGIEYNLGRVPIGGSDFSTHPYSYDDFEGDVELTNFSLTFEDFDYKIPLMKAADDLSEKEFLFLATPWAPPSWMKTNGMFNGSGKLIPEMQQPWANYFVKFFDSYKQEGINFHSFTVQNEPFAGTTDYGWNCCHFNAEDEKVFVRDYLGPTLQASGYDGLKLIIGDASHEDCSTFVDGIAVHWYEDKEVPASVLTLTHNDFPDKFLLYTESCNGTADSGNHVHLGSWARGENYAEDIIEVFGGLESSSGSRWRTELVQNNVDAPVIVNETANEFYKQPMFYALGHFSKFIPEGTVHVGSSITLVESIGNPVGGIDASSFVRSDGYIITVVLNTNTEATTVLLEDDLGNQIQHDLPPKSIQTFIYTNEVQK
;
A
#
# COMPACT_ATOMS: atom_id res chain seq x y z
N MET A 1 31.86 -1.54 26.94
CA MET A 1 32.14 -2.03 25.57
C MET A 1 30.84 -1.92 24.82
N SER A 2 30.70 -0.84 24.05
CA SER A 2 29.49 -0.57 23.28
C SER A 2 29.70 -1.18 21.90
N TYR A 3 28.89 -2.16 21.52
CA TYR A 3 28.88 -2.66 20.17
C TYR A 3 28.14 -1.64 19.31
N ILE A 4 28.87 -1.02 18.38
CA ILE A 4 28.29 -0.24 17.30
C ILE A 4 27.68 -1.26 16.35
N ILE A 5 26.36 -1.36 16.34
CA ILE A 5 25.63 -2.03 15.27
C ILE A 5 25.60 -1.02 14.13
N TYR A 6 26.19 -1.36 12.99
CA TYR A 6 26.10 -0.54 11.77
C TYR A 6 24.68 -0.63 11.21
N ALA A 7 23.75 0.14 11.76
CA ALA A 7 22.66 0.75 11.01
C ALA A 7 23.09 2.23 10.91
N SER A 8 23.17 2.92 9.79
CA SER A 8 22.37 2.85 8.57
C SER A 8 23.30 3.08 7.36
N GLY A 9 23.43 2.05 6.51
CA GLY A 9 24.33 2.00 5.35
C GLY A 9 23.84 2.78 4.11
N CYS A 10 22.94 3.75 4.29
CA CYS A 10 22.38 4.53 3.19
C CYS A 10 23.49 5.30 2.47
N ASN A 11 23.69 5.02 1.18
CA ASN A 11 24.54 5.83 0.31
C ASN A 11 23.77 7.10 -0.09
N GLN A 12 23.85 8.13 0.76
CA GLN A 12 23.05 9.34 0.63
C GLN A 12 23.41 10.14 -0.62
N ARG A 13 22.39 10.58 -1.37
CA ARG A 13 22.53 11.56 -2.44
C ARG A 13 21.46 12.64 -2.33
N PHE A 14 21.91 13.89 -2.34
CA PHE A 14 21.07 15.08 -2.25
C PHE A 14 20.79 15.63 -3.66
N TYR A 15 19.54 16.04 -3.86
CA TYR A 15 19.08 16.76 -5.05
C TYR A 15 18.52 18.12 -4.63
N GLU A 16 17.51 18.66 -5.33
CA GLU A 16 16.97 20.00 -5.10
C GLU A 16 15.90 20.09 -4.00
N TYR A 17 15.51 18.95 -3.42
CA TYR A 17 14.43 18.85 -2.44
C TYR A 17 14.94 18.81 -0.99
N ASP A 18 14.02 18.69 -0.04
CA ASP A 18 14.22 18.91 1.39
C ASP A 18 14.89 17.74 2.15
N SER A 19 15.28 16.67 1.47
CA SER A 19 16.05 15.55 2.03
C SER A 19 16.89 14.85 0.93
N PHE A 20 17.29 13.61 1.19
CA PHE A 20 18.15 12.78 0.34
C PHE A 20 17.47 11.46 -0.02
N VAL A 21 17.92 10.89 -1.13
CA VAL A 21 17.65 9.48 -1.49
C VAL A 21 18.79 8.58 -1.03
N CYS A 22 18.52 7.30 -0.87
CA CYS A 22 19.57 6.28 -0.72
C CYS A 22 19.78 5.58 -2.07
N VAL A 23 21.03 5.59 -2.53
CA VAL A 23 21.42 5.05 -3.83
C VAL A 23 21.78 3.57 -3.70
N CYS A 24 21.18 2.75 -4.55
CA CYS A 24 21.50 1.34 -4.69
C CYS A 24 22.08 1.09 -6.07
N ASN A 25 23.30 0.55 -6.10
CA ASN A 25 24.04 0.27 -7.33
C ASN A 25 24.96 -0.94 -7.13
N GLU A 26 25.85 -1.23 -8.08
CA GLU A 26 26.75 -2.39 -8.03
C GLU A 26 27.66 -2.43 -6.79
N ASN A 27 27.86 -1.31 -6.09
CA ASN A 27 28.65 -1.25 -4.86
C ASN A 27 27.84 -1.57 -3.60
N GLY A 28 26.52 -1.78 -3.73
CA GLY A 28 25.62 -2.14 -2.64
C GLY A 28 24.39 -1.26 -2.56
N CYS A 29 23.51 -1.64 -1.63
CA CYS A 29 22.29 -0.96 -1.24
C CYS A 29 22.24 -0.98 0.30
N ASP A 30 21.52 -0.05 0.93
CA ASP A 30 21.24 -0.19 2.36
C ASP A 30 20.25 -1.33 2.59
N GLU A 31 20.58 -2.20 3.54
CA GLU A 31 19.75 -3.31 3.99
C GLU A 31 19.33 -3.08 5.44
N PHE A 32 18.18 -3.61 5.82
CA PHE A 32 17.69 -3.57 7.20
C PHE A 32 17.79 -4.97 7.76
N ALA A 33 18.63 -5.19 8.77
CA ALA A 33 18.68 -6.50 9.41
C ALA A 33 17.27 -6.93 9.87
N PRO A 34 16.93 -8.23 9.83
CA PRO A 34 15.68 -8.72 10.38
C PRO A 34 15.49 -8.21 11.80
N VAL A 35 14.29 -7.74 12.11
CA VAL A 35 14.01 -7.07 13.39
C VAL A 35 14.20 -8.06 14.53
N VAL A 36 15.23 -7.85 15.35
CA VAL A 36 15.39 -8.60 16.60
C VAL A 36 14.43 -8.00 17.62
N TYR A 37 13.26 -8.60 17.81
CA TYR A 37 12.26 -8.02 18.71
C TYR A 37 12.73 -7.98 20.18
N PRO A 38 12.41 -6.92 20.94
CA PRO A 38 12.90 -6.74 22.31
C PRO A 38 12.28 -7.74 23.30
N SER A 39 13.00 -8.03 24.38
CA SER A 39 12.45 -8.73 25.53
C SER A 39 11.63 -7.78 26.42
N ARG A 40 10.76 -8.32 27.27
CA ARG A 40 10.05 -7.53 28.30
C ARG A 40 11.01 -6.65 29.10
N GLY A 41 10.61 -5.39 29.34
CA GLY A 41 11.44 -4.40 30.05
C GLY A 41 12.39 -3.61 29.13
N VAL A 42 12.41 -3.93 27.83
CA VAL A 42 13.15 -3.23 26.79
C VAL A 42 12.17 -2.78 25.70
N TYR A 43 12.41 -1.61 25.12
CA TYR A 43 11.73 -1.16 23.91
C TYR A 43 12.77 -0.79 22.84
N LYS A 44 12.35 -0.90 21.58
CA LYS A 44 13.11 -0.44 20.42
C LYS A 44 12.41 0.74 19.76
N VAL A 45 13.20 1.62 19.18
CA VAL A 45 12.71 2.72 18.35
C VAL A 45 13.47 2.71 17.03
N ILE A 46 12.73 2.55 15.94
CA ILE A 46 13.25 2.67 14.58
C ILE A 46 12.96 4.08 14.10
N THR A 47 13.96 4.78 13.58
CA THR A 47 13.86 6.22 13.27
C THR A 47 14.24 6.51 11.83
N SER A 48 13.40 7.24 11.12
CA SER A 48 13.79 7.96 9.91
C SER A 48 13.53 9.45 10.11
N SER A 49 14.43 10.31 9.64
CA SER A 49 14.28 11.77 9.74
C SER A 49 14.67 12.45 8.44
N ARG A 50 14.14 13.66 8.22
CA ARG A 50 14.46 14.47 7.05
C ARG A 50 15.95 14.62 6.85
N ASP A 51 16.70 14.88 7.92
CA ASP A 51 18.06 15.37 7.80
C ASP A 51 19.14 14.29 7.96
N GLU A 52 18.82 13.14 8.57
CA GLU A 52 19.87 12.22 9.02
C GLU A 52 19.53 10.73 8.87
N PHE A 53 18.41 10.29 9.43
CA PHE A 53 18.21 8.87 9.70
C PHE A 53 17.37 8.16 8.62
N ARG A 54 17.71 6.88 8.39
CA ARG A 54 16.95 5.92 7.57
C ARG A 54 16.94 4.59 8.30
N PHE A 55 15.82 4.26 8.94
CA PHE A 55 15.67 3.10 9.85
C PHE A 55 16.81 2.94 10.85
N GLU A 56 17.21 4.03 11.48
CA GLU A 56 18.16 3.98 12.59
C GLU A 56 17.50 3.30 13.80
N GLU A 57 18.08 2.20 14.27
CA GLU A 57 17.57 1.43 15.40
C GLU A 57 18.23 1.87 16.71
N THR A 58 17.41 2.18 17.71
CA THR A 58 17.85 2.37 19.09
C THR A 58 17.12 1.42 20.03
N THR A 59 17.80 0.98 21.09
CA THR A 59 17.25 0.07 22.10
C THR A 59 17.45 0.68 23.49
N SER A 60 16.38 0.74 24.27
CA SER A 60 16.35 1.37 25.59
C SER A 60 15.54 0.54 26.60
N ASN A 61 15.82 0.70 27.89
CA ASN A 61 15.02 0.09 28.95
C ASN A 61 13.89 1.03 29.36
N PHE A 62 12.77 0.47 29.82
CA PHE A 62 11.75 1.26 30.51
C PHE A 62 12.32 1.88 31.79
N SER A 63 11.87 3.09 32.11
CA SER A 63 12.26 3.81 33.33
C SER A 63 11.07 4.61 33.86
N ASP A 64 11.11 4.99 35.13
CA ASP A 64 10.18 5.99 35.67
C ASP A 64 10.41 7.33 34.97
N VAL A 65 9.37 7.89 34.36
CA VAL A 65 9.45 9.12 33.55
C VAL A 65 8.65 10.26 34.17
N SER A 66 9.08 11.50 33.88
CA SER A 66 8.56 12.71 34.56
C SER A 66 7.66 13.60 33.69
N GLY A 67 7.19 13.11 32.55
CA GLY A 67 6.24 13.81 31.66
C GLY A 67 6.76 14.04 30.24
N GLY A 68 5.92 14.62 29.39
CA GLY A 68 6.24 15.05 28.02
C GLY A 68 5.33 16.21 27.61
N SER A 69 5.68 16.96 26.55
CA SER A 69 4.82 18.05 26.03
C SER A 69 3.58 17.51 25.33
N VAL A 70 3.67 16.29 24.79
CA VAL A 70 2.56 15.58 24.15
C VAL A 70 2.45 14.20 24.79
N LYS A 71 1.23 13.79 25.14
CA LYS A 71 0.94 12.45 25.64
C LYS A 71 0.28 11.63 24.54
N ILE A 72 0.81 10.43 24.29
CA ILE A 72 0.22 9.41 23.42
C ILE A 72 -0.23 8.27 24.33
N PHE A 73 -1.51 7.94 24.33
CA PHE A 73 -2.05 6.83 25.12
C PHE A 73 -2.55 5.71 24.19
N VAL A 74 -2.09 4.49 24.44
CA VAL A 74 -2.45 3.27 23.70
C VAL A 74 -3.43 2.45 24.53
N ASN A 75 -4.61 2.14 23.97
CA ASN A 75 -5.60 1.29 24.60
C ASN A 75 -5.62 -0.08 23.91
N THR A 76 -4.82 -1.03 24.41
CA THR A 76 -4.71 -2.37 23.80
C THR A 76 -6.00 -3.18 23.87
N SER A 77 -6.93 -2.81 24.78
CA SER A 77 -8.25 -3.44 24.89
C SER A 77 -9.28 -2.94 23.87
N ASP A 78 -9.05 -1.79 23.24
CA ASP A 78 -9.92 -1.21 22.21
C ASP A 78 -9.50 -1.70 20.83
N THR A 79 -9.92 -2.92 20.50
CA THR A 79 -9.56 -3.56 19.24
C THR A 79 -10.37 -3.01 18.09
N LEU A 80 -9.67 -2.55 17.05
CA LEU A 80 -10.24 -2.12 15.80
C LEU A 80 -10.00 -3.23 14.76
N GLN A 81 -9.38 -2.89 13.64
CA GLN A 81 -9.26 -3.81 12.53
C GLN A 81 -8.10 -4.78 12.54
N THR A 82 -8.27 -5.90 11.85
CA THR A 82 -7.13 -6.73 11.45
C THR A 82 -6.54 -6.25 10.13
N MET A 83 -5.23 -6.05 10.13
CA MET A 83 -4.44 -5.62 8.98
C MET A 83 -4.19 -6.79 8.03
N LEU A 84 -4.45 -6.59 6.74
CA LEU A 84 -4.00 -7.53 5.70
C LEU A 84 -2.53 -7.35 5.39
N GLY A 85 -2.12 -6.11 5.10
CA GLY A 85 -0.83 -5.90 4.48
C GLY A 85 -0.65 -4.54 3.84
N PHE A 86 0.54 -4.39 3.27
CA PHE A 86 1.05 -3.19 2.63
C PHE A 86 1.75 -3.61 1.33
N GLY A 87 1.62 -2.78 0.30
CA GLY A 87 1.93 -3.23 -1.04
C GLY A 87 2.20 -2.14 -2.07
N GLY A 88 2.52 -2.60 -3.27
CA GLY A 88 2.84 -1.82 -4.46
C GLY A 88 2.18 -2.40 -5.71
N ALA A 89 2.26 -1.70 -6.85
CA ALA A 89 1.83 -2.27 -8.12
C ALA A 89 2.94 -2.85 -8.98
N PHE A 90 2.57 -3.95 -9.61
CA PHE A 90 3.29 -4.63 -10.67
C PHE A 90 2.75 -4.11 -12.01
N THR A 91 2.91 -2.79 -12.26
CA THR A 91 2.56 -2.20 -13.56
C THR A 91 3.63 -2.51 -14.61
N ASP A 92 3.29 -2.34 -15.89
CA ASP A 92 4.26 -2.46 -16.98
C ASP A 92 5.44 -1.51 -16.78
N SER A 93 5.20 -0.27 -16.35
CA SER A 93 6.27 0.70 -16.07
C SER A 93 7.19 0.26 -14.93
N THR A 94 6.66 -0.36 -13.87
CA THR A 94 7.49 -0.95 -12.80
C THR A 94 8.44 -1.99 -13.40
N GLY A 95 7.91 -2.95 -14.16
CA GLY A 95 8.74 -4.00 -14.75
C GLY A 95 9.68 -3.50 -15.86
N ILE A 96 9.29 -2.51 -16.66
CA ILE A 96 10.19 -1.83 -17.61
C ILE A 96 11.35 -1.16 -16.87
N GLY A 97 11.07 -0.47 -15.76
CA GLY A 97 12.10 0.15 -14.92
C GLY A 97 13.06 -0.90 -14.37
N VAL A 98 12.55 -1.96 -13.76
CA VAL A 98 13.36 -3.03 -13.18
C VAL A 98 14.20 -3.74 -14.24
N THR A 99 13.61 -4.11 -15.37
CA THR A 99 14.34 -4.86 -16.44
C THR A 99 15.49 -4.08 -17.09
N LYS A 100 15.52 -2.75 -16.94
CA LYS A 100 16.64 -1.90 -17.37
C LYS A 100 17.85 -1.96 -16.45
N LEU A 101 17.71 -2.49 -15.24
CA LEU A 101 18.82 -2.72 -14.31
C LEU A 101 19.56 -4.02 -14.67
N SER A 102 20.82 -4.11 -14.26
CA SER A 102 21.54 -5.40 -14.25
C SER A 102 20.83 -6.46 -13.40
N SER A 103 20.97 -7.75 -13.72
CA SER A 103 20.30 -8.84 -12.97
C SER A 103 20.54 -8.79 -11.47
N ALA A 104 21.75 -8.45 -11.03
CA ALA A 104 22.07 -8.31 -9.61
C ALA A 104 21.25 -7.18 -8.94
N LEU A 105 21.01 -6.07 -9.66
CA LEU A 105 20.20 -4.96 -9.16
C LEU A 105 18.70 -5.22 -9.28
N GLN A 106 18.25 -6.07 -10.20
CA GLN A 106 16.87 -6.55 -10.22
C GLN A 106 16.56 -7.39 -8.99
N GLU A 107 17.47 -8.33 -8.64
CA GLU A 107 17.38 -9.10 -7.40
C GLU A 107 17.41 -8.19 -6.17
N GLU A 108 18.30 -7.20 -6.17
CA GLU A 108 18.40 -6.24 -5.07
C GLU A 108 17.12 -5.40 -4.94
N PHE A 109 16.57 -4.90 -6.04
CA PHE A 109 15.29 -4.18 -6.06
C PHE A 109 14.17 -5.02 -5.42
N ALA A 110 14.06 -6.30 -5.81
CA ALA A 110 13.06 -7.21 -5.26
C ALA A 110 13.28 -7.45 -3.75
N LYS A 111 14.53 -7.65 -3.32
CA LYS A 111 14.87 -7.82 -1.89
C LYS A 111 14.48 -6.62 -1.05
N GLN A 112 14.70 -5.41 -1.56
CA GLN A 112 14.38 -4.18 -0.84
C GLN A 112 12.89 -4.05 -0.51
N TYR A 113 12.00 -4.52 -1.39
CA TYR A 113 10.56 -4.52 -1.12
C TYR A 113 10.09 -5.75 -0.35
N PHE A 114 10.50 -6.96 -0.75
CA PHE A 114 9.78 -8.19 -0.39
C PHE A 114 10.48 -9.03 0.67
N SER A 115 11.80 -8.91 0.81
CA SER A 115 12.56 -9.76 1.74
C SER A 115 12.55 -9.21 3.17
N THR A 116 12.94 -10.06 4.12
CA THR A 116 13.18 -9.67 5.53
C THR A 116 14.34 -8.70 5.73
N ASN A 117 15.23 -8.58 4.73
CA ASN A 117 16.25 -7.53 4.69
C ASN A 117 15.74 -6.19 4.12
N GLY A 118 14.51 -6.18 3.60
CA GLY A 118 13.81 -5.03 3.05
C GLY A 118 12.65 -4.57 3.94
N ILE A 119 11.59 -4.06 3.31
CA ILE A 119 10.39 -3.55 4.00
C ILE A 119 9.22 -4.55 4.06
N GLU A 120 9.42 -5.79 3.59
CA GLU A 120 8.48 -6.91 3.77
C GLU A 120 7.06 -6.62 3.26
N TYR A 121 6.95 -6.03 2.07
CA TYR A 121 5.69 -5.98 1.33
C TYR A 121 5.13 -7.39 1.17
N ASN A 122 3.83 -7.54 1.40
CA ASN A 122 3.13 -8.82 1.31
C ASN A 122 1.90 -8.76 0.39
N LEU A 123 1.73 -7.65 -0.32
CA LEU A 123 0.54 -7.35 -1.08
C LEU A 123 0.91 -6.66 -2.40
N GLY A 124 0.25 -7.02 -3.50
CA GLY A 124 0.61 -6.55 -4.83
C GLY A 124 -0.55 -6.39 -5.78
N ARG A 125 -0.72 -5.18 -6.30
CA ARG A 125 -1.73 -4.86 -7.31
C ARG A 125 -1.22 -5.13 -8.72
N VAL A 126 -2.01 -5.81 -9.53
CA VAL A 126 -1.63 -6.23 -10.88
C VAL A 126 -2.69 -5.76 -11.88
N PRO A 127 -2.33 -4.91 -12.85
CA PRO A 127 -3.22 -4.59 -13.96
C PRO A 127 -3.61 -5.82 -14.76
N ILE A 128 -4.89 -5.92 -15.12
CA ILE A 128 -5.38 -6.86 -16.13
C ILE A 128 -5.35 -6.12 -17.48
N GLY A 129 -4.39 -6.48 -18.34
CA GLY A 129 -4.11 -5.76 -19.59
C GLY A 129 -3.40 -4.42 -19.34
N GLY A 130 -3.53 -3.50 -20.30
CA GLY A 130 -2.84 -2.21 -20.24
C GLY A 130 -3.49 -1.18 -19.32
N SER A 131 -2.65 -0.31 -18.75
CA SER A 131 -3.05 0.86 -17.94
C SER A 131 -2.45 2.15 -18.51
N ASP A 132 -2.63 3.26 -17.80
CA ASP A 132 -1.87 4.50 -18.00
C ASP A 132 -0.35 4.38 -17.85
N PHE A 133 0.14 3.29 -17.22
CA PHE A 133 1.57 2.92 -17.15
C PHE A 133 2.04 1.94 -18.18
N SER A 134 1.20 1.63 -19.14
CA SER A 134 1.61 0.87 -20.29
C SER A 134 2.14 1.82 -21.35
N THR A 135 3.08 1.35 -22.17
CA THR A 135 3.63 2.16 -23.27
C THR A 135 2.66 2.31 -24.44
N HIS A 136 1.58 1.52 -24.44
CA HIS A 136 0.45 1.60 -25.36
C HIS A 136 -0.80 0.98 -24.70
N PRO A 137 -2.01 1.30 -25.19
CA PRO A 137 -3.22 0.58 -24.79
C PRO A 137 -3.21 -0.84 -25.37
N TYR A 138 -3.63 -1.83 -24.60
CA TYR A 138 -3.86 -3.21 -25.05
C TYR A 138 -4.83 -3.95 -24.11
N SER A 139 -5.37 -5.07 -24.60
CA SER A 139 -5.98 -6.11 -23.77
C SER A 139 -5.43 -7.49 -24.13
N TYR A 140 -5.95 -8.55 -23.51
CA TYR A 140 -5.59 -9.93 -23.81
C TYR A 140 -6.39 -10.52 -24.98
N ASP A 141 -7.37 -9.79 -25.52
CA ASP A 141 -8.13 -10.23 -26.69
C ASP A 141 -8.52 -9.06 -27.61
N ASP A 142 -7.55 -8.58 -28.38
CA ASP A 142 -7.73 -7.45 -29.30
C ASP A 142 -8.25 -7.87 -30.70
N PHE A 143 -8.79 -9.09 -30.82
CA PHE A 143 -9.41 -9.59 -32.05
C PHE A 143 -10.90 -9.21 -32.07
N GLU A 144 -11.26 -8.28 -32.97
CA GLU A 144 -12.61 -7.74 -33.06
C GLU A 144 -13.68 -8.84 -33.21
N GLY A 145 -14.62 -8.88 -32.26
CA GLY A 145 -15.77 -9.78 -32.28
C GLY A 145 -15.49 -11.20 -31.79
N ASP A 146 -14.35 -11.46 -31.14
CA ASP A 146 -14.03 -12.77 -30.53
C ASP A 146 -14.79 -13.00 -29.21
N VAL A 147 -16.11 -13.08 -29.29
CA VAL A 147 -17.03 -13.29 -28.15
C VAL A 147 -16.69 -14.56 -27.34
N GLU A 148 -16.09 -15.56 -27.98
CA GLU A 148 -15.72 -16.84 -27.39
C GLU A 148 -14.30 -16.85 -26.79
N LEU A 149 -13.56 -15.73 -26.87
CA LEU A 149 -12.21 -15.55 -26.34
C LEU A 149 -11.24 -16.64 -26.84
N THR A 150 -11.33 -16.98 -28.12
CA THR A 150 -10.51 -18.03 -28.75
C THR A 150 -9.07 -17.58 -29.01
N ASN A 151 -8.84 -16.28 -29.11
CA ASN A 151 -7.55 -15.64 -29.30
C ASN A 151 -7.03 -14.98 -28.02
N PHE A 152 -7.69 -15.18 -26.87
CA PHE A 152 -7.22 -14.68 -25.59
C PHE A 152 -5.79 -15.18 -25.32
N SER A 153 -4.87 -14.25 -25.03
CA SER A 153 -3.52 -14.57 -24.60
C SER A 153 -2.93 -13.45 -23.74
N LEU A 154 -2.18 -13.83 -22.70
CA LEU A 154 -1.27 -12.90 -22.03
C LEU A 154 -0.26 -12.35 -23.04
N THR A 155 0.22 -11.13 -22.80
CA THR A 155 1.14 -10.43 -23.70
C THR A 155 2.58 -10.47 -23.20
N PHE A 156 3.51 -9.93 -23.98
CA PHE A 156 4.92 -9.91 -23.58
C PHE A 156 5.14 -9.08 -22.30
N GLU A 157 4.29 -8.08 -22.03
CA GLU A 157 4.32 -7.32 -20.79
C GLU A 157 4.08 -8.19 -19.55
N ASP A 158 3.20 -9.19 -19.63
CA ASP A 158 3.04 -10.14 -18.53
C ASP A 158 4.29 -10.98 -18.34
N PHE A 159 4.80 -11.58 -19.43
CA PHE A 159 5.91 -12.54 -19.36
C PHE A 159 7.27 -11.91 -19.06
N ASP A 160 7.55 -10.73 -19.60
CA ASP A 160 8.85 -10.08 -19.52
C ASP A 160 8.92 -9.08 -18.35
N TYR A 161 7.79 -8.50 -17.93
CA TYR A 161 7.77 -7.43 -16.91
C TYR A 161 7.10 -7.86 -15.60
N LYS A 162 5.86 -8.35 -15.65
CA LYS A 162 5.04 -8.54 -14.44
C LYS A 162 5.32 -9.86 -13.73
N ILE A 163 5.15 -10.98 -14.43
CA ILE A 163 5.26 -12.34 -13.88
C ILE A 163 6.63 -12.59 -13.22
N PRO A 164 7.78 -12.19 -13.81
CA PRO A 164 9.08 -12.42 -13.18
C PRO A 164 9.21 -11.70 -11.84
N LEU A 165 8.76 -10.44 -11.74
CA LEU A 165 8.81 -9.67 -10.50
C LEU A 165 7.82 -10.22 -9.47
N MET A 166 6.64 -10.67 -9.89
CA MET A 166 5.66 -11.32 -9.02
C MET A 166 6.20 -12.61 -8.42
N LYS A 167 6.85 -13.45 -9.23
CA LYS A 167 7.52 -14.67 -8.74
C LYS A 167 8.63 -14.34 -7.74
N ALA A 168 9.44 -13.31 -8.01
CA ALA A 168 10.44 -12.86 -7.07
C ALA A 168 9.83 -12.35 -5.75
N ALA A 169 8.68 -11.67 -5.80
CA ALA A 169 7.97 -11.23 -4.59
C ALA A 169 7.48 -12.41 -3.75
N ASP A 170 6.85 -13.40 -4.37
CA ASP A 170 6.38 -14.61 -3.69
C ASP A 170 7.55 -15.43 -3.11
N ASP A 171 8.62 -15.63 -3.88
CA ASP A 171 9.81 -16.38 -3.45
C ASP A 171 10.57 -15.73 -2.28
N LEU A 172 10.57 -14.39 -2.20
CA LEU A 172 11.30 -13.64 -1.17
C LEU A 172 10.47 -13.43 0.11
N SER A 173 9.16 -13.61 0.05
CA SER A 173 8.25 -13.40 1.18
C SER A 173 8.24 -14.61 2.11
N GLU A 174 8.25 -14.39 3.43
CA GLU A 174 8.16 -15.50 4.39
C GLU A 174 6.76 -16.13 4.48
N LYS A 175 5.74 -15.41 4.01
CA LYS A 175 4.34 -15.81 3.93
C LYS A 175 3.87 -15.71 2.49
N GLU A 176 2.71 -16.29 2.21
CA GLU A 176 2.02 -16.14 0.92
C GLU A 176 1.91 -14.66 0.54
N PHE A 177 2.39 -14.32 -0.65
CA PHE A 177 2.26 -12.97 -1.17
C PHE A 177 0.89 -12.80 -1.82
N LEU A 178 0.17 -11.76 -1.40
CA LEU A 178 -1.22 -11.57 -1.78
C LEU A 178 -1.31 -10.72 -3.05
N PHE A 179 -1.77 -11.29 -4.15
CA PHE A 179 -1.98 -10.54 -5.38
C PHE A 179 -3.44 -10.08 -5.53
N LEU A 180 -3.63 -8.81 -5.89
CA LEU A 180 -4.89 -8.20 -6.27
C LEU A 180 -4.89 -7.85 -7.75
N ALA A 181 -5.88 -8.31 -8.53
CA ALA A 181 -6.01 -7.96 -9.94
C ALA A 181 -7.02 -6.81 -10.16
N THR A 182 -6.79 -5.95 -11.15
CA THR A 182 -7.74 -4.87 -11.51
C THR A 182 -7.68 -4.54 -13.01
N PRO A 183 -8.80 -4.55 -13.75
CA PRO A 183 -8.80 -4.12 -15.14
C PRO A 183 -8.98 -2.61 -15.28
N TRP A 184 -8.25 -1.98 -16.21
CA TRP A 184 -8.49 -0.59 -16.60
C TRP A 184 -9.57 -0.48 -17.68
N ALA A 185 -9.64 -1.44 -18.61
CA ALA A 185 -10.69 -1.49 -19.63
C ALA A 185 -10.89 -2.92 -20.16
N PRO A 186 -12.10 -3.26 -20.62
CA PRO A 186 -12.30 -4.42 -21.48
C PRO A 186 -11.68 -4.18 -22.88
N PRO A 187 -11.57 -5.23 -23.72
CA PRO A 187 -11.20 -5.07 -25.12
C PRO A 187 -12.00 -3.95 -25.81
N SER A 188 -11.36 -3.19 -26.69
CA SER A 188 -11.97 -2.01 -27.31
C SER A 188 -13.27 -2.33 -28.06
N TRP A 189 -13.36 -3.50 -28.69
CA TRP A 189 -14.55 -3.99 -29.40
C TRP A 189 -15.72 -4.36 -28.47
N MET A 190 -15.49 -4.49 -27.15
CA MET A 190 -16.53 -4.68 -26.16
C MET A 190 -17.12 -3.35 -25.64
N LYS A 191 -16.55 -2.20 -26.01
CA LYS A 191 -16.96 -0.88 -25.53
C LYS A 191 -17.85 -0.12 -26.51
N THR A 192 -18.77 0.68 -25.99
CA THR A 192 -19.71 1.48 -26.79
C THR A 192 -19.04 2.50 -27.71
N ASN A 193 -17.80 2.89 -27.39
CA ASN A 193 -17.01 3.84 -28.18
C ASN A 193 -15.98 3.16 -29.09
N GLY A 194 -15.81 1.83 -29.03
CA GLY A 194 -14.85 1.09 -29.85
C GLY A 194 -13.38 1.41 -29.54
N MET A 195 -13.07 1.96 -28.36
CA MET A 195 -11.73 2.43 -27.99
C MET A 195 -11.37 2.00 -26.56
N PHE A 196 -10.09 1.74 -26.27
CA PHE A 196 -9.65 1.40 -24.90
C PHE A 196 -9.82 2.57 -23.91
N ASN A 197 -9.70 3.80 -24.40
CA ASN A 197 -9.75 5.02 -23.63
C ASN A 197 -11.03 5.83 -23.90
N GLY A 198 -11.09 7.02 -23.31
CA GLY A 198 -12.16 8.00 -23.45
C GLY A 198 -13.55 7.57 -22.98
N SER A 199 -14.54 8.44 -23.20
CA SER A 199 -15.89 8.23 -22.69
C SER A 199 -16.54 7.00 -23.33
N GLY A 200 -16.85 5.98 -22.53
CA GLY A 200 -17.37 4.72 -23.04
C GLY A 200 -17.63 3.70 -21.93
N LYS A 201 -18.60 2.82 -22.16
CA LYS A 201 -19.00 1.75 -21.23
C LYS A 201 -19.01 0.39 -21.91
N LEU A 202 -19.15 -0.66 -21.12
CA LEU A 202 -19.34 -2.02 -21.65
C LEU A 202 -20.66 -2.10 -22.43
N ILE A 203 -20.62 -2.73 -23.61
CA ILE A 203 -21.81 -3.03 -24.41
C ILE A 203 -22.64 -4.09 -23.66
N PRO A 204 -23.98 -3.96 -23.55
CA PRO A 204 -24.80 -4.90 -22.78
C PRO A 204 -24.64 -6.37 -23.18
N GLU A 205 -24.47 -6.65 -24.48
CA GLU A 205 -24.25 -8.00 -25.00
C GLU A 205 -22.89 -8.59 -24.60
N MET A 206 -21.95 -7.75 -24.14
CA MET A 206 -20.57 -8.13 -23.78
C MET A 206 -20.39 -8.43 -22.29
N GLN A 207 -21.45 -8.37 -21.49
CA GLN A 207 -21.40 -8.71 -20.05
C GLN A 207 -20.88 -10.14 -19.81
N GLN A 208 -21.42 -11.15 -20.51
CA GLN A 208 -20.95 -12.53 -20.36
C GLN A 208 -19.54 -12.77 -20.93
N PRO A 209 -19.19 -12.30 -22.15
CA PRO A 209 -17.81 -12.35 -22.64
C PRO A 209 -16.81 -11.70 -21.70
N TRP A 210 -17.16 -10.56 -21.11
CA TRP A 210 -16.31 -9.89 -20.14
C TRP A 210 -16.13 -10.70 -18.84
N ALA A 211 -17.19 -11.32 -18.32
CA ALA A 211 -17.06 -12.26 -17.19
C ALA A 211 -16.15 -13.46 -17.52
N ASN A 212 -16.26 -14.02 -18.74
CA ASN A 212 -15.40 -15.11 -19.20
C ASN A 212 -13.93 -14.66 -19.34
N TYR A 213 -13.69 -13.39 -19.65
CA TYR A 213 -12.35 -12.81 -19.76
C TYR A 213 -11.62 -12.83 -18.41
N PHE A 214 -12.30 -12.55 -17.29
CA PHE A 214 -11.73 -12.71 -15.96
C PHE A 214 -11.31 -14.16 -15.69
N VAL A 215 -12.15 -15.14 -16.05
CA VAL A 215 -11.80 -16.57 -15.90
C VAL A 215 -10.56 -16.92 -16.72
N LYS A 216 -10.48 -16.48 -17.98
CA LYS A 216 -9.30 -16.68 -18.84
C LYS A 216 -8.04 -16.06 -18.26
N PHE A 217 -8.16 -14.88 -17.67
CA PHE A 217 -7.05 -14.21 -16.96
C PHE A 217 -6.54 -15.05 -15.78
N PHE A 218 -7.44 -15.44 -14.87
CA PHE A 218 -7.05 -16.24 -13.71
C PHE A 218 -6.50 -17.61 -14.11
N ASP A 219 -7.10 -18.28 -15.11
CA ASP A 219 -6.60 -19.54 -15.66
C ASP A 219 -5.19 -19.39 -16.23
N SER A 220 -4.90 -18.27 -16.89
CA SER A 220 -3.60 -18.03 -17.53
C SER A 220 -2.51 -17.74 -16.50
N TYR A 221 -2.78 -16.90 -15.50
CA TYR A 221 -1.82 -16.64 -14.42
C TYR A 221 -1.60 -17.86 -13.52
N LYS A 222 -2.64 -18.67 -13.30
CA LYS A 222 -2.53 -19.95 -12.57
C LYS A 222 -1.62 -20.94 -13.29
N GLN A 223 -1.64 -20.99 -14.63
CA GLN A 223 -0.71 -21.80 -15.42
C GLN A 223 0.75 -21.37 -15.24
N GLU A 224 0.96 -20.09 -14.95
CA GLU A 224 2.27 -19.51 -14.63
C GLU A 224 2.67 -19.68 -13.15
N GLY A 225 1.84 -20.34 -12.35
CA GLY A 225 2.07 -20.61 -10.93
C GLY A 225 1.67 -19.47 -10.00
N ILE A 226 0.96 -18.46 -10.49
CA ILE A 226 0.52 -17.31 -9.70
C ILE A 226 -0.97 -17.45 -9.38
N ASN A 227 -1.30 -17.34 -8.10
CA ASN A 227 -2.70 -17.30 -7.64
C ASN A 227 -3.02 -15.89 -7.14
N PHE A 228 -4.23 -15.42 -7.46
CA PHE A 228 -4.74 -14.15 -6.95
C PHE A 228 -5.55 -14.37 -5.68
N HIS A 229 -5.33 -13.51 -4.70
CA HIS A 229 -6.13 -13.45 -3.48
C HIS A 229 -7.44 -12.68 -3.74
N SER A 230 -7.34 -11.56 -4.46
CA SER A 230 -8.45 -10.61 -4.68
C SER A 230 -8.47 -10.05 -6.08
N PHE A 231 -9.57 -9.42 -6.46
CA PHE A 231 -9.64 -8.57 -7.64
C PHE A 231 -10.71 -7.49 -7.49
N THR A 232 -10.59 -6.40 -8.24
CA THR A 232 -11.64 -5.41 -8.40
C THR A 232 -12.38 -5.58 -9.73
N VAL A 233 -13.64 -5.15 -9.79
CA VAL A 233 -14.44 -5.24 -11.02
C VAL A 233 -13.92 -4.30 -12.11
N GLN A 234 -13.52 -3.08 -11.73
CA GLN A 234 -13.09 -2.03 -12.65
C GLN A 234 -12.23 -1.00 -11.89
N ASN A 235 -11.07 -0.65 -12.44
CA ASN A 235 -10.31 0.50 -11.97
C ASN A 235 -11.07 1.81 -12.27
N GLU A 236 -11.25 2.65 -11.26
CA GLU A 236 -11.81 4.01 -11.37
C GLU A 236 -13.02 4.09 -12.33
N PRO A 237 -14.16 3.47 -11.96
CA PRO A 237 -15.29 3.28 -12.88
C PRO A 237 -15.93 4.59 -13.36
N PHE A 238 -15.64 5.74 -12.74
CA PHE A 238 -16.04 7.06 -13.23
C PHE A 238 -15.08 7.66 -14.25
N ALA A 239 -13.84 7.18 -14.38
CA ALA A 239 -12.87 7.68 -15.36
C ALA A 239 -13.38 7.53 -16.80
N GLY A 240 -14.15 6.48 -17.09
CA GLY A 240 -14.79 6.27 -18.39
C GLY A 240 -15.93 7.24 -18.74
N THR A 241 -16.21 8.24 -17.89
CA THR A 241 -17.12 9.36 -18.23
C THR A 241 -16.40 10.52 -18.91
N THR A 242 -15.08 10.54 -18.84
CA THR A 242 -14.21 11.61 -19.35
C THR A 242 -13.36 11.09 -20.51
N ASP A 243 -12.98 11.99 -21.43
CA ASP A 243 -12.12 11.68 -22.56
C ASP A 243 -10.63 11.59 -22.18
N TYR A 244 -10.33 10.73 -21.20
CA TYR A 244 -8.95 10.44 -20.79
C TYR A 244 -8.17 9.69 -21.87
N GLY A 245 -6.85 9.87 -21.86
CA GLY A 245 -5.94 9.30 -22.87
C GLY A 245 -5.55 7.84 -22.63
N TRP A 246 -5.88 7.28 -21.46
CA TRP A 246 -5.50 5.93 -21.03
C TRP A 246 -6.70 4.98 -20.96
N ASN A 247 -6.41 3.68 -20.81
CA ASN A 247 -7.44 2.64 -20.68
C ASN A 247 -8.43 3.00 -19.56
N CYS A 248 -9.72 3.07 -19.86
CA CYS A 248 -10.77 3.32 -18.88
C CYS A 248 -12.09 2.71 -19.35
N CYS A 249 -13.01 2.41 -18.44
CA CYS A 249 -14.36 2.00 -18.79
C CYS A 249 -15.36 2.47 -17.74
N HIS A 250 -16.46 3.07 -18.19
CA HIS A 250 -17.49 3.53 -17.29
C HIS A 250 -18.33 2.36 -16.77
N PHE A 251 -18.38 2.26 -15.45
CA PHE A 251 -19.43 1.55 -14.73
C PHE A 251 -20.05 2.54 -13.74
N ASN A 252 -21.37 2.60 -13.67
CA ASN A 252 -22.04 3.20 -12.51
C ASN A 252 -22.44 2.08 -11.54
N ALA A 253 -22.89 2.47 -10.34
CA ALA A 253 -23.29 1.55 -9.30
C ALA A 253 -24.32 0.49 -9.73
N GLU A 254 -25.25 0.82 -10.64
CA GLU A 254 -26.26 -0.14 -11.12
C GLU A 254 -25.67 -1.09 -12.18
N ASP A 255 -24.86 -0.56 -13.11
CA ASP A 255 -24.18 -1.37 -14.12
C ASP A 255 -23.21 -2.37 -13.47
N GLU A 256 -22.44 -1.95 -12.45
CA GLU A 256 -21.54 -2.82 -11.69
C GLU A 256 -22.33 -3.88 -10.90
N LYS A 257 -23.40 -3.47 -10.22
CA LYS A 257 -24.30 -4.38 -9.48
C LYS A 257 -24.87 -5.48 -10.41
N VAL A 258 -25.38 -5.10 -11.58
CA VAL A 258 -25.94 -6.05 -12.55
C VAL A 258 -24.85 -6.97 -13.09
N PHE A 259 -23.69 -6.43 -13.45
CA PHE A 259 -22.57 -7.23 -13.94
C PHE A 259 -22.12 -8.28 -12.91
N VAL A 260 -21.93 -7.88 -11.65
CA VAL A 260 -21.51 -8.77 -10.56
C VAL A 260 -22.56 -9.84 -10.28
N ARG A 261 -23.83 -9.44 -10.08
CA ARG A 261 -24.91 -10.35 -9.69
C ARG A 261 -25.25 -11.37 -10.77
N ASP A 262 -25.37 -10.92 -12.01
CA ASP A 262 -25.96 -11.73 -13.09
C ASP A 262 -24.91 -12.44 -13.95
N TYR A 263 -23.66 -11.96 -13.98
CA TYR A 263 -22.63 -12.47 -14.89
C TYR A 263 -21.34 -12.88 -14.18
N LEU A 264 -20.62 -11.94 -13.56
CA LEU A 264 -19.27 -12.17 -13.05
C LEU A 264 -19.25 -13.17 -11.87
N GLY A 265 -20.06 -12.93 -10.84
CA GLY A 265 -20.13 -13.81 -9.66
C GLY A 265 -20.48 -15.26 -10.01
N PRO A 266 -21.59 -15.53 -10.72
CA PRO A 266 -21.95 -16.88 -11.16
C PRO A 266 -20.89 -17.54 -12.06
N THR A 267 -20.25 -16.77 -12.94
CA THR A 267 -19.21 -17.29 -13.85
C THR A 267 -17.96 -17.73 -13.11
N LEU A 268 -17.50 -16.94 -12.13
CA LEU A 268 -16.35 -17.28 -11.28
C LEU A 268 -16.65 -18.50 -10.41
N GLN A 269 -17.83 -18.54 -9.78
CA GLN A 269 -18.24 -19.69 -8.96
C GLN A 269 -18.31 -20.98 -9.78
N ALA A 270 -18.90 -20.93 -10.97
CA ALA A 270 -18.99 -22.09 -11.87
C ALA A 270 -17.61 -22.57 -12.35
N SER A 271 -16.62 -21.68 -12.38
CA SER A 271 -15.25 -21.96 -12.81
C SER A 271 -14.32 -22.37 -11.65
N GLY A 272 -14.82 -22.47 -10.42
CA GLY A 272 -14.04 -22.87 -9.24
C GLY A 272 -13.18 -21.76 -8.63
N TYR A 273 -13.59 -20.50 -8.82
CA TYR A 273 -12.95 -19.31 -8.26
C TYR A 273 -13.75 -18.70 -7.08
N ASP A 274 -14.48 -19.54 -6.33
CA ASP A 274 -15.25 -19.14 -5.15
C ASP A 274 -14.39 -18.67 -3.96
N GLY A 275 -13.09 -18.98 -3.99
CA GLY A 275 -12.11 -18.48 -3.02
C GLY A 275 -11.59 -17.06 -3.28
N LEU A 276 -11.77 -16.51 -4.50
CA LEU A 276 -11.27 -15.18 -4.85
C LEU A 276 -12.14 -14.11 -4.20
N LYS A 277 -11.49 -13.08 -3.65
CA LYS A 277 -12.16 -11.95 -3.02
C LYS A 277 -12.53 -10.89 -4.05
N LEU A 278 -13.83 -10.70 -4.28
CA LEU A 278 -14.36 -9.69 -5.20
C LEU A 278 -14.55 -8.37 -4.46
N ILE A 279 -13.92 -7.33 -4.99
CA ILE A 279 -13.91 -5.98 -4.45
C ILE A 279 -14.58 -5.04 -5.46
N ILE A 280 -15.46 -4.16 -4.99
CA ILE A 280 -16.17 -3.18 -5.84
C ILE A 280 -15.72 -1.75 -5.53
N GLY A 281 -16.02 -0.83 -6.43
CA GLY A 281 -15.87 0.62 -6.21
C GLY A 281 -17.24 1.30 -6.17
N ASP A 282 -17.62 1.88 -5.03
CA ASP A 282 -18.84 2.71 -4.86
C ASP A 282 -20.12 2.18 -5.55
N ALA A 283 -20.42 0.88 -5.44
CA ALA A 283 -21.71 0.30 -5.86
C ALA A 283 -22.72 0.19 -4.71
N SER A 284 -24.01 0.08 -5.04
CA SER A 284 -25.09 -0.13 -4.07
C SER A 284 -25.26 -1.62 -3.71
N HIS A 285 -25.38 -1.91 -2.42
CA HIS A 285 -25.04 -3.23 -1.86
C HIS A 285 -26.20 -4.21 -1.62
N GLU A 286 -27.47 -3.79 -1.73
CA GLU A 286 -28.59 -4.60 -1.19
C GLU A 286 -28.78 -5.97 -1.89
N ASP A 287 -28.43 -6.13 -3.18
CA ASP A 287 -28.65 -7.40 -3.93
C ASP A 287 -27.38 -8.10 -4.48
N CYS A 288 -26.19 -7.48 -4.40
CA CYS A 288 -24.91 -8.09 -4.83
C CYS A 288 -24.06 -8.61 -3.64
N SER A 289 -24.53 -8.38 -2.41
CA SER A 289 -23.81 -8.64 -1.15
C SER A 289 -23.25 -10.05 -0.96
N THR A 290 -23.76 -11.06 -1.68
CA THR A 290 -23.31 -12.45 -1.56
C THR A 290 -22.00 -12.75 -2.31
N PHE A 291 -21.67 -11.97 -3.34
CA PHE A 291 -20.41 -12.12 -4.08
C PHE A 291 -19.36 -11.10 -3.67
N VAL A 292 -19.78 -9.94 -3.13
CA VAL A 292 -18.87 -8.87 -2.73
C VAL A 292 -18.28 -9.15 -1.35
N ASP A 293 -16.95 -9.18 -1.26
CA ASP A 293 -16.23 -9.33 0.01
C ASP A 293 -15.74 -7.99 0.57
N GLY A 294 -15.50 -6.99 -0.28
CA GLY A 294 -14.97 -5.71 0.17
C GLY A 294 -15.16 -4.54 -0.80
N ILE A 295 -14.70 -3.36 -0.37
CA ILE A 295 -14.82 -2.09 -1.10
C ILE A 295 -13.42 -1.49 -1.27
N ALA A 296 -13.09 -1.07 -2.49
CA ALA A 296 -11.82 -0.42 -2.83
C ALA A 296 -11.93 1.11 -2.72
N VAL A 297 -10.88 1.77 -2.21
CA VAL A 297 -10.78 3.25 -2.10
C VAL A 297 -9.43 3.74 -2.63
N HIS A 298 -9.42 4.93 -3.24
CA HIS A 298 -8.24 5.64 -3.77
C HIS A 298 -8.11 7.02 -3.10
N TRP A 299 -6.89 7.60 -3.02
CA TRP A 299 -6.64 8.86 -2.25
C TRP A 299 -6.86 10.19 -2.96
N TYR A 300 -7.20 10.15 -4.24
CA TYR A 300 -7.03 11.33 -5.09
C TYR A 300 -8.00 12.47 -4.77
N GLU A 301 -9.05 12.19 -4.00
CA GLU A 301 -10.07 13.15 -3.57
C GLU A 301 -10.05 13.41 -2.05
N ASP A 302 -8.98 13.01 -1.32
CA ASP A 302 -8.94 13.12 0.14
C ASP A 302 -8.91 14.58 0.65
N LYS A 303 -8.56 15.52 -0.24
CA LYS A 303 -8.70 16.97 0.05
C LYS A 303 -10.16 17.43 0.05
N GLU A 304 -11.02 16.73 -0.67
CA GLU A 304 -12.44 17.02 -0.84
C GLU A 304 -13.31 16.11 0.03
N VAL A 305 -12.85 14.90 0.32
CA VAL A 305 -13.58 13.83 1.03
C VAL A 305 -12.78 13.38 2.25
N PRO A 306 -13.24 13.66 3.48
CA PRO A 306 -12.51 13.30 4.69
C PRO A 306 -12.58 11.79 4.98
N ALA A 307 -11.53 11.24 5.59
CA ALA A 307 -11.45 9.83 6.00
C ALA A 307 -12.64 9.34 6.86
N SER A 308 -13.35 10.25 7.54
CA SER A 308 -14.60 9.94 8.25
C SER A 308 -15.69 9.27 7.39
N VAL A 309 -15.66 9.44 6.07
CA VAL A 309 -16.58 8.74 5.16
C VAL A 309 -16.33 7.22 5.19
N LEU A 310 -15.09 6.78 5.38
CA LEU A 310 -14.75 5.35 5.53
C LEU A 310 -15.46 4.75 6.75
N THR A 311 -15.51 5.49 7.86
CA THR A 311 -16.27 5.08 9.05
C THR A 311 -17.76 4.95 8.77
N LEU A 312 -18.34 5.88 8.00
CA LEU A 312 -19.76 5.79 7.61
C LEU A 312 -20.01 4.53 6.77
N THR A 313 -19.17 4.29 5.75
CA THR A 313 -19.25 3.11 4.90
C THR A 313 -19.15 1.81 5.71
N HIS A 314 -18.23 1.73 6.67
CA HIS A 314 -18.12 0.55 7.54
C HIS A 314 -19.33 0.37 8.47
N ASN A 315 -19.84 1.45 9.05
CA ASN A 315 -21.02 1.37 9.90
C ASN A 315 -22.26 0.87 9.13
N ASP A 316 -22.36 1.22 7.85
CA ASP A 316 -23.41 0.74 6.96
C ASP A 316 -23.16 -0.70 6.47
N PHE A 317 -21.90 -1.10 6.29
CA PHE A 317 -21.50 -2.41 5.75
C PHE A 317 -20.41 -3.11 6.58
N PRO A 318 -20.69 -3.47 7.84
CA PRO A 318 -19.66 -3.94 8.77
C PRO A 318 -19.10 -5.33 8.45
N ASP A 319 -19.76 -6.09 7.56
CA ASP A 319 -19.30 -7.39 7.07
C ASP A 319 -18.35 -7.29 5.86
N LYS A 320 -18.20 -6.10 5.28
CA LYS A 320 -17.33 -5.84 4.14
C LYS A 320 -16.02 -5.24 4.63
N PHE A 321 -14.89 -5.80 4.19
CA PHE A 321 -13.61 -5.15 4.43
C PHE A 321 -13.49 -3.95 3.48
N LEU A 322 -12.85 -2.85 3.91
CA LEU A 322 -12.40 -1.87 2.93
C LEU A 322 -10.88 -1.91 2.77
N LEU A 323 -10.47 -1.69 1.53
CA LEU A 323 -9.09 -1.80 1.08
C LEU A 323 -8.76 -0.52 0.34
N TYR A 324 -7.79 0.22 0.87
CA TYR A 324 -7.14 1.27 0.12
C TYR A 324 -6.35 0.60 -1.00
N THR A 325 -6.67 0.81 -2.28
CA THR A 325 -6.04 0.07 -3.39
C THR A 325 -5.03 0.88 -4.20
N GLU A 326 -5.04 2.21 -4.06
CA GLU A 326 -4.21 3.08 -4.87
C GLU A 326 -3.97 4.46 -4.20
N SER A 327 -2.73 4.96 -4.29
CA SER A 327 -2.33 6.27 -3.74
C SER A 327 -1.03 6.73 -4.40
N CYS A 328 -0.94 8.00 -4.78
CA CYS A 328 0.31 8.51 -5.34
C CYS A 328 0.51 10.03 -5.21
N ASN A 329 1.75 10.43 -4.92
CA ASN A 329 2.16 11.82 -4.93
C ASN A 329 2.53 12.25 -6.35
N GLY A 330 2.20 13.48 -6.74
CA GLY A 330 2.66 14.09 -8.00
C GLY A 330 1.60 14.25 -9.09
N THR A 331 0.37 13.80 -8.83
CA THR A 331 -0.79 13.99 -9.73
C THR A 331 -1.12 15.47 -9.96
N ALA A 332 -0.97 16.30 -8.91
CA ALA A 332 -1.27 17.72 -8.95
C ALA A 332 -0.11 18.60 -9.46
N ASP A 333 1.06 18.02 -9.73
CA ASP A 333 2.24 18.81 -10.09
C ASP A 333 2.25 19.20 -11.56
N SER A 334 2.51 20.48 -11.83
CA SER A 334 2.75 20.97 -13.18
C SER A 334 4.24 20.87 -13.51
N GLY A 335 4.67 19.83 -14.23
CA GLY A 335 6.04 19.72 -14.75
C GLY A 335 6.78 18.48 -14.27
N ASN A 336 7.81 18.65 -13.44
CA ASN A 336 8.56 17.50 -12.93
C ASN A 336 7.75 16.78 -11.86
N HIS A 337 7.29 15.56 -12.17
CA HIS A 337 6.48 14.79 -11.23
C HIS A 337 7.31 14.00 -10.22
N VAL A 338 8.62 13.83 -10.42
CA VAL A 338 9.51 13.06 -9.53
C VAL A 338 10.38 14.01 -8.71
N HIS A 339 10.25 13.97 -7.39
CA HIS A 339 10.95 14.88 -6.49
C HIS A 339 11.99 14.11 -5.67
N LEU A 340 13.15 13.84 -6.29
CA LEU A 340 14.22 13.02 -5.71
C LEU A 340 14.64 13.51 -4.32
N GLY A 341 14.27 12.75 -3.29
CA GLY A 341 14.61 13.07 -1.90
C GLY A 341 13.61 14.00 -1.22
N SER A 342 12.38 14.12 -1.70
CA SER A 342 11.36 14.92 -1.02
C SER A 342 10.88 14.25 0.27
N TRP A 343 11.20 14.85 1.42
CA TRP A 343 10.69 14.42 2.71
C TRP A 343 9.21 14.74 2.85
N ALA A 344 8.76 15.90 2.40
CA ALA A 344 7.34 16.25 2.38
C ALA A 344 6.46 15.16 1.74
N ARG A 345 6.90 14.53 0.64
CA ARG A 345 6.16 13.41 0.03
C ARG A 345 6.16 12.13 0.88
N GLY A 346 7.23 11.91 1.65
CA GLY A 346 7.28 10.86 2.67
C GLY A 346 6.35 11.15 3.86
N GLU A 347 6.27 12.40 4.31
CA GLU A 347 5.30 12.84 5.33
C GLU A 347 3.87 12.60 4.83
N ASN A 348 3.52 13.01 3.60
CA ASN A 348 2.20 12.78 3.04
C ASN A 348 1.79 11.30 3.08
N TYR A 349 2.70 10.37 2.75
CA TYR A 349 2.42 8.93 2.85
C TYR A 349 2.17 8.48 4.29
N ALA A 350 2.95 8.97 5.24
CA ALA A 350 2.79 8.62 6.64
C ALA A 350 1.52 9.23 7.27
N GLU A 351 1.24 10.50 6.97
CA GLU A 351 0.03 11.21 7.40
C GLU A 351 -1.21 10.49 6.88
N ASP A 352 -1.25 10.18 5.58
CA ASP A 352 -2.38 9.48 4.97
C ASP A 352 -2.64 8.11 5.60
N ILE A 353 -1.60 7.29 5.76
CA ILE A 353 -1.74 5.97 6.40
C ILE A 353 -2.25 6.12 7.84
N ILE A 354 -1.74 7.09 8.61
CA ILE A 354 -2.18 7.33 9.99
C ILE A 354 -3.61 7.88 10.01
N GLU A 355 -3.98 8.81 9.12
CA GLU A 355 -5.30 9.42 9.05
C GLU A 355 -6.36 8.40 8.64
N VAL A 356 -6.07 7.56 7.63
CA VAL A 356 -6.92 6.44 7.24
C VAL A 356 -7.16 5.53 8.44
N PHE A 357 -6.19 5.32 9.34
CA PHE A 357 -6.40 4.57 10.58
C PHE A 357 -7.09 5.37 11.70
N GLY A 358 -6.82 6.67 11.84
CA GLY A 358 -7.39 7.55 12.85
C GLY A 358 -8.87 7.88 12.60
N GLY A 359 -9.27 8.04 11.34
CA GLY A 359 -10.68 8.15 10.94
C GLY A 359 -11.52 6.94 11.38
N LEU A 360 -10.87 5.78 11.52
CA LEU A 360 -11.46 4.49 11.90
C LEU A 360 -11.54 4.24 13.41
N GLU A 361 -10.89 5.04 14.26
CA GLU A 361 -11.02 4.97 15.73
C GLU A 361 -12.45 5.25 16.23
N SER A 362 -13.32 5.74 15.34
CA SER A 362 -14.75 5.92 15.60
C SER A 362 -15.62 4.72 15.21
N SER A 363 -15.04 3.63 14.70
CA SER A 363 -15.77 2.48 14.16
C SER A 363 -15.12 1.14 14.56
N SER A 364 -15.72 0.45 15.54
CA SER A 364 -15.22 -0.83 16.02
C SER A 364 -15.51 -1.96 15.01
N GLY A 365 -14.50 -2.80 14.69
CA GLY A 365 -14.72 -4.19 14.28
C GLY A 365 -14.55 -4.59 12.80
N SER A 366 -13.96 -3.78 11.93
CA SER A 366 -13.75 -4.16 10.52
C SER A 366 -12.42 -4.88 10.27
N ARG A 367 -12.17 -5.37 9.06
CA ARG A 367 -10.82 -5.73 8.59
C ARG A 367 -10.44 -4.68 7.55
N TRP A 368 -9.28 -4.03 7.65
CA TRP A 368 -8.84 -3.02 6.67
C TRP A 368 -7.47 -3.33 6.12
N ARG A 369 -7.21 -2.82 4.92
CA ARG A 369 -6.14 -3.25 4.04
C ARG A 369 -5.62 -2.02 3.28
N THR A 370 -4.33 -1.93 2.96
CA THR A 370 -3.74 -0.80 2.22
C THR A 370 -2.77 -1.29 1.15
N GLU A 371 -3.01 -0.96 -0.12
CA GLU A 371 -2.15 -1.11 -1.30
C GLU A 371 -1.94 0.27 -1.93
N LEU A 372 -0.74 0.51 -2.43
CA LEU A 372 -0.33 1.83 -2.91
C LEU A 372 0.19 1.70 -4.32
N VAL A 373 -0.41 2.42 -5.26
CA VAL A 373 -0.10 2.31 -6.69
C VAL A 373 -0.12 3.69 -7.34
N GLN A 374 0.76 3.88 -8.32
CA GLN A 374 1.22 5.17 -8.88
C GLN A 374 0.34 5.62 -10.09
N ASN A 375 0.62 6.80 -10.71
CA ASN A 375 0.45 7.27 -12.13
C ASN A 375 1.82 7.84 -12.63
N ASN A 376 1.99 8.55 -13.78
CA ASN A 376 3.20 9.30 -14.21
C ASN A 376 3.58 10.40 -13.21
N VAL A 377 3.94 9.96 -12.02
CA VAL A 377 3.98 10.69 -10.78
C VAL A 377 5.19 10.18 -10.00
N ASP A 378 5.29 10.51 -8.73
CA ASP A 378 6.40 10.02 -7.94
C ASP A 378 6.27 8.54 -7.58
N ALA A 379 7.41 7.94 -7.27
CA ALA A 379 7.50 6.56 -6.78
C ALA A 379 8.42 6.44 -5.57
N PRO A 380 8.16 5.53 -4.62
CA PRO A 380 9.08 5.25 -3.53
C PRO A 380 10.46 4.80 -3.98
N VAL A 381 10.57 4.18 -5.17
CA VAL A 381 11.84 3.85 -5.82
C VAL A 381 11.88 4.35 -7.25
N ILE A 382 12.95 5.06 -7.61
CA ILE A 382 13.17 5.60 -8.95
C ILE A 382 14.38 4.93 -9.60
N VAL A 383 14.22 4.36 -10.80
CA VAL A 383 15.31 3.73 -11.55
C VAL A 383 16.05 4.76 -12.42
N ASN A 384 17.37 4.74 -12.36
CA ASN A 384 18.25 5.45 -13.28
C ASN A 384 19.05 4.45 -14.14
N GLU A 385 18.50 4.12 -15.31
CA GLU A 385 19.10 3.22 -16.30
C GLU A 385 20.51 3.67 -16.71
N THR A 386 20.72 4.97 -16.93
CA THR A 386 22.01 5.47 -17.47
C THR A 386 23.20 5.26 -16.54
N ALA A 387 22.94 5.16 -15.23
CA ALA A 387 23.96 4.90 -14.22
C ALA A 387 23.87 3.49 -13.62
N ASN A 388 22.97 2.63 -14.12
CA ASN A 388 22.67 1.31 -13.55
C ASN A 388 22.49 1.37 -12.02
N GLU A 389 21.56 2.22 -11.57
CA GLU A 389 21.28 2.42 -10.14
C GLU A 389 19.78 2.71 -9.93
N PHE A 390 19.31 2.56 -8.71
CA PHE A 390 17.99 3.05 -8.29
C PHE A 390 18.07 3.84 -6.98
N TYR A 391 17.08 4.69 -6.76
CA TYR A 391 17.01 5.61 -5.64
C TYR A 391 15.82 5.26 -4.76
N LYS A 392 16.08 4.91 -3.50
CA LYS A 392 15.04 4.81 -2.47
C LYS A 392 14.73 6.19 -1.91
N GLN A 393 13.50 6.62 -2.10
CA GLN A 393 13.00 7.93 -1.68
C GLN A 393 12.53 7.92 -0.21
N PRO A 394 12.35 9.08 0.44
CA PRO A 394 11.73 9.15 1.76
C PRO A 394 10.41 8.37 1.88
N MET A 395 9.59 8.35 0.83
CA MET A 395 8.36 7.53 0.76
C MET A 395 8.61 6.04 1.00
N PHE A 396 9.71 5.46 0.53
CA PHE A 396 10.04 4.05 0.75
C PHE A 396 10.22 3.74 2.24
N TYR A 397 10.89 4.65 2.96
CA TYR A 397 11.12 4.50 4.40
C TYR A 397 9.86 4.78 5.21
N ALA A 398 9.09 5.80 4.83
CA ALA A 398 7.77 6.05 5.41
C ALA A 398 6.90 4.78 5.33
N LEU A 399 6.92 4.08 4.19
CA LEU A 399 6.18 2.82 4.03
C LEU A 399 6.72 1.67 4.84
N GLY A 400 8.04 1.52 4.93
CA GLY A 400 8.62 0.48 5.76
C GLY A 400 8.38 0.68 7.26
N HIS A 401 8.10 1.90 7.75
CA HIS A 401 7.66 2.12 9.13
C HIS A 401 6.31 1.44 9.46
N PHE A 402 5.53 1.09 8.44
CA PHE A 402 4.29 0.31 8.57
C PHE A 402 4.50 -1.13 8.09
N SER A 403 4.82 -1.32 6.81
CA SER A 403 4.91 -2.64 6.16
C SER A 403 5.81 -3.64 6.89
N LYS A 404 7.01 -3.20 7.31
CA LYS A 404 7.96 -4.09 8.00
C LYS A 404 7.51 -4.51 9.40
N PHE A 405 6.73 -3.67 10.08
CA PHE A 405 6.44 -3.86 11.50
C PHE A 405 5.01 -4.34 11.79
N ILE A 406 4.11 -4.20 10.81
CA ILE A 406 2.68 -4.49 10.89
C ILE A 406 2.34 -5.60 9.86
N PRO A 407 2.79 -6.85 10.09
CA PRO A 407 2.51 -7.96 9.19
C PRO A 407 1.03 -8.34 9.22
N GLU A 408 0.61 -9.14 8.24
CA GLU A 408 -0.74 -9.71 8.18
C GLU A 408 -1.16 -10.33 9.52
N GLY A 409 -2.39 -10.00 9.94
CA GLY A 409 -2.99 -10.48 11.18
C GLY A 409 -2.75 -9.58 12.38
N THR A 410 -1.94 -8.53 12.24
CA THR A 410 -1.80 -7.48 13.25
C THR A 410 -3.13 -6.75 13.47
N VAL A 411 -3.44 -6.40 14.72
CA VAL A 411 -4.69 -5.73 15.09
C VAL A 411 -4.40 -4.26 15.38
N HIS A 412 -5.05 -3.34 14.67
CA HIS A 412 -5.07 -1.93 15.01
C HIS A 412 -5.85 -1.73 16.32
N VAL A 413 -5.35 -0.89 17.22
CA VAL A 413 -5.96 -0.63 18.53
C VAL A 413 -6.10 0.87 18.75
N GLY A 414 -7.10 1.27 19.53
CA GLY A 414 -7.38 2.67 19.82
C GLY A 414 -6.19 3.38 20.44
N SER A 415 -5.90 4.59 19.94
CA SER A 415 -4.87 5.48 20.47
C SER A 415 -5.44 6.88 20.69
N SER A 416 -4.77 7.70 21.50
CA SER A 416 -5.20 9.09 21.68
C SER A 416 -4.02 9.99 21.97
N ILE A 417 -4.07 11.21 21.41
CA ILE A 417 -3.04 12.23 21.58
C ILE A 417 -3.63 13.37 22.40
N THR A 418 -2.97 13.70 23.51
CA THR A 418 -3.37 14.82 24.38
C THR A 418 -2.20 15.78 24.54
N LEU A 419 -2.45 17.06 24.27
CA LEU A 419 -1.47 18.12 24.49
C LEU A 419 -1.41 18.45 25.98
N VAL A 420 -0.20 18.47 26.54
CA VAL A 420 0.00 18.83 27.94
C VAL A 420 0.17 20.35 28.02
N GLU A 421 -0.90 21.04 28.45
CA GLU A 421 -1.09 22.51 28.43
C GLU A 421 -0.01 23.37 29.12
N SER A 422 1.04 22.79 29.73
CA SER A 422 1.99 23.52 30.58
C SER A 422 3.12 24.26 29.84
N ILE A 423 3.21 24.16 28.51
CA ILE A 423 4.24 24.83 27.71
C ILE A 423 3.53 25.44 26.50
N GLY A 424 3.71 26.74 26.24
CA GLY A 424 2.79 27.55 25.43
C GLY A 424 2.54 27.06 24.01
N ASN A 425 1.33 27.40 23.51
CA ASN A 425 0.69 27.01 22.25
C ASN A 425 0.54 25.48 22.05
N PRO A 426 -0.61 25.00 21.56
CA PRO A 426 -0.76 23.59 21.21
C PRO A 426 0.30 23.19 20.18
N VAL A 427 1.15 22.22 20.53
CA VAL A 427 2.10 21.60 19.60
C VAL A 427 1.30 20.60 18.76
N GLY A 428 0.70 21.07 17.68
CA GLY A 428 0.17 20.19 16.63
C GLY A 428 1.29 19.45 15.90
N GLY A 429 0.96 18.68 14.86
CA GLY A 429 1.96 18.01 14.02
C GLY A 429 2.62 16.78 14.66
N ILE A 430 1.97 16.19 15.66
CA ILE A 430 2.27 14.83 16.13
C ILE A 430 1.06 13.96 15.81
N ASP A 431 1.28 12.94 15.00
CA ASP A 431 0.29 11.93 14.64
C ASP A 431 0.79 10.55 15.04
N ALA A 432 -0.11 9.65 15.42
CA ALA A 432 0.26 8.31 15.85
C ALA A 432 -0.83 7.29 15.53
N SER A 433 -0.42 6.05 15.31
CA SER A 433 -1.31 4.89 15.21
C SER A 433 -0.66 3.69 15.88
N SER A 434 -1.47 2.87 16.56
CA SER A 434 -0.99 1.80 17.44
C SER A 434 -1.60 0.45 17.10
N PHE A 435 -0.80 -0.60 17.26
CA PHE A 435 -1.12 -1.94 16.81
C PHE A 435 -0.63 -2.99 17.80
N VAL A 436 -1.36 -4.10 17.87
CA VAL A 436 -0.99 -5.30 18.63
C VAL A 436 -0.83 -6.45 17.66
N ARG A 437 0.37 -7.01 17.61
CA ARG A 437 0.70 -8.17 16.80
C ARG A 437 0.26 -9.47 17.49
N SER A 438 0.06 -10.52 16.70
CA SER A 438 -0.36 -11.84 17.19
C SER A 438 0.69 -12.53 18.09
N ASP A 439 1.94 -12.09 18.05
CA ASP A 439 3.06 -12.53 18.89
C ASP A 439 3.24 -11.67 20.17
N GLY A 440 2.26 -10.80 20.48
CA GLY A 440 2.21 -10.04 21.73
C GLY A 440 3.07 -8.77 21.73
N TYR A 441 3.63 -8.38 20.58
CA TYR A 441 4.33 -7.11 20.43
C TYR A 441 3.35 -5.95 20.17
N ILE A 442 3.57 -4.84 20.85
CA ILE A 442 2.88 -3.57 20.65
C ILE A 442 3.77 -2.70 19.75
N ILE A 443 3.16 -2.18 18.70
CA ILE A 443 3.80 -1.32 17.70
C ILE A 443 3.08 0.03 17.72
N THR A 444 3.81 1.13 17.89
CA THR A 444 3.25 2.47 17.75
C THR A 444 4.09 3.24 16.75
N VAL A 445 3.49 3.64 15.64
CA VAL A 445 4.12 4.54 14.66
C VAL A 445 3.77 5.96 15.04
N VAL A 446 4.77 6.83 15.15
CA VAL A 446 4.61 8.24 15.52
C VAL A 446 5.30 9.11 14.47
N LEU A 447 4.56 10.06 13.91
CA LEU A 447 5.04 11.06 12.98
C LEU A 447 5.17 12.41 13.70
N ASN A 448 6.32 13.06 13.56
CA ASN A 448 6.56 14.43 13.98
C ASN A 448 6.81 15.31 12.75
N THR A 449 5.81 16.09 12.35
CA THR A 449 5.91 17.02 11.23
C THR A 449 6.42 18.40 11.66
N ASN A 450 6.72 18.59 12.95
CA ASN A 450 7.31 19.84 13.43
C ASN A 450 8.76 20.00 12.99
N THR A 451 9.18 21.26 12.82
CA THR A 451 10.59 21.62 12.56
C THR A 451 11.45 21.62 13.81
N GLU A 452 10.86 21.35 14.97
CA GLU A 452 11.54 21.25 16.26
C GLU A 452 11.37 19.84 16.83
N ALA A 453 12.27 19.46 17.74
CA ALA A 453 12.14 18.23 18.47
C ALA A 453 10.95 18.31 19.43
N THR A 454 10.21 17.21 19.57
CA THR A 454 9.04 17.14 20.46
C THR A 454 9.21 16.01 21.45
N THR A 455 9.18 16.33 22.74
CA THR A 455 9.22 15.31 23.80
C THR A 455 7.82 14.71 23.98
N VAL A 456 7.69 13.42 23.70
CA VAL A 456 6.44 12.66 23.92
C VAL A 456 6.52 11.79 25.16
N LEU A 457 5.37 11.59 25.79
CA LEU A 457 5.12 10.55 26.77
C LEU A 457 4.14 9.54 26.16
N LEU A 458 4.65 8.39 25.76
CA LEU A 458 3.86 7.25 25.30
C LEU A 458 3.52 6.36 26.49
N GLU A 459 2.24 6.11 26.72
CA GLU A 459 1.75 5.20 27.78
C GLU A 459 0.77 4.19 27.19
N ASP A 460 0.66 3.01 27.82
CA ASP A 460 -0.37 2.02 27.49
C ASP A 460 -1.30 1.71 28.69
N ASP A 461 -2.40 1.03 28.43
CA ASP A 461 -3.36 0.54 29.43
C ASP A 461 -2.82 -0.62 30.30
N LEU A 462 -1.57 -1.04 30.06
CA LEU A 462 -0.86 -2.11 30.75
C LEU A 462 0.19 -1.58 31.75
N GLY A 463 0.41 -0.26 31.78
CA GLY A 463 1.26 0.45 32.73
C GLY A 463 2.69 0.73 32.24
N ASN A 464 2.98 0.53 30.96
CA ASN A 464 4.26 0.96 30.37
C ASN A 464 4.27 2.47 30.13
N GLN A 465 5.45 3.06 30.26
CA GLN A 465 5.68 4.47 29.98
C GLN A 465 7.02 4.66 29.26
N ILE A 466 7.01 5.42 28.16
CA ILE A 466 8.19 5.77 27.38
C ILE A 466 8.20 7.29 27.22
N GLN A 467 9.21 7.95 27.77
CA GLN A 467 9.50 9.35 27.46
C GLN A 467 10.58 9.36 26.37
N HIS A 468 10.27 10.00 25.25
CA HIS A 468 11.16 10.01 24.10
C HIS A 468 11.16 11.37 23.41
N ASP A 469 12.34 11.82 22.97
CA ASP A 469 12.45 13.04 22.16
C ASP A 469 12.36 12.65 20.68
N LEU A 470 11.24 13.01 20.04
CA LEU A 470 11.07 12.84 18.61
C LEU A 470 11.93 13.88 17.88
N PRO A 471 12.87 13.49 17.00
CA PRO A 471 13.62 14.45 16.20
C PRO A 471 12.69 15.34 15.35
N PRO A 472 13.11 16.54 14.95
CA PRO A 472 12.39 17.33 13.95
C PRO A 472 12.14 16.52 12.69
N LYS A 473 10.97 16.70 12.06
CA LYS A 473 10.65 16.12 10.75
C LYS A 473 11.03 14.64 10.68
N SER A 474 10.40 13.83 11.53
CA SER A 474 10.76 12.42 11.73
C SER A 474 9.55 11.52 11.82
N ILE A 475 9.76 10.26 11.46
CA ILE A 475 8.83 9.16 11.70
C ILE A 475 9.56 8.09 12.51
N GLN A 476 8.88 7.58 13.54
CA GLN A 476 9.45 6.61 14.46
C GLN A 476 8.49 5.45 14.71
N THR A 477 9.00 4.22 14.72
CA THR A 477 8.24 3.02 15.09
C THR A 477 8.76 2.50 16.43
N PHE A 478 7.92 2.60 17.46
CA PHE A 478 8.16 2.05 18.79
C PHE A 478 7.71 0.59 18.83
N ILE A 479 8.56 -0.28 19.38
CA ILE A 479 8.33 -1.73 19.45
C ILE A 479 8.62 -2.19 20.87
N TYR A 480 7.64 -2.80 21.52
CA TYR A 480 7.79 -3.31 22.89
C TYR A 480 6.77 -4.42 23.18
N THR A 481 6.91 -5.10 24.32
CA THR A 481 5.97 -6.15 24.73
C THR A 481 5.82 -6.20 26.25
N ASN A 482 4.63 -6.59 26.70
CA ASN A 482 4.35 -6.93 28.10
C ASN A 482 4.43 -8.42 28.40
N GLU A 483 4.56 -9.25 27.37
CA GLU A 483 4.62 -10.70 27.53
C GLU A 483 6.01 -11.16 27.94
N VAL A 484 6.06 -12.16 28.82
CA VAL A 484 7.29 -12.91 29.06
C VAL A 484 7.44 -13.88 27.89
N GLN A 485 8.20 -13.48 26.88
CA GLN A 485 8.54 -14.32 25.73
C GLN A 485 9.11 -15.66 26.24
N LYS A 486 8.54 -16.78 25.78
CA LYS A 486 8.83 -18.14 26.27
C LYS A 486 10.06 -18.77 25.67
#